data_AF-A0A9N9E2J0-F1
#
_entry.id   AF-A0A9N9E2J0-F1
#
_cell.length_a   1.000
_cell.length_b   1.000
_cell.length_c   1.000
_cell.angle_alpha   90.00
_cell.angle_beta   90.00
_cell.angle_gamma   90.00
#
_symmetry.space_group_name_H-M   'P 1'
#
loop_
_entity.id
_entity.type
_entity.pdbx_description
1 polymer ?
#
loop_
_entity_poly.entity_id
_entity_poly.type
_entity_poly.pdbx_seq_one_letter_code
_entity_poly.pdbx_strand_id
1 'polypeptide(L)'
;KEGNTIKIAEQKAVSYGYTIHCSDGTTQKPVINRESENIIKDLMENLKEDLDVVLDKLCDPLPCEKMTPKLWRQYQMASKCWICEEKLHEAGYNKIRVFDPETKKYLGASHRKCHGKKPMIQGY
;
A
#
# COMPACT_ATOMS: atom_id res chain seq x y z
N LYS A 1 36.10 28.49 26.16
CA LYS A 1 35.45 28.97 24.92
C LYS A 1 35.06 27.75 24.12
N GLU A 2 33.79 27.38 24.16
CA GLU A 2 33.27 26.33 23.29
C GLU A 2 33.36 26.83 21.84
N GLY A 3 34.02 26.06 20.99
CA GLY A 3 34.23 26.42 19.60
C GLY A 3 32.91 26.30 18.85
N ASN A 4 32.40 27.43 18.35
CA ASN A 4 31.23 27.41 17.49
C ASN A 4 31.55 26.66 16.19
N THR A 5 30.59 25.87 15.70
CA THR A 5 30.66 25.23 14.39
C THR A 5 30.73 26.27 13.28
N ILE A 6 31.69 26.14 12.36
CA ILE A 6 31.85 27.01 11.19
C ILE A 6 31.35 26.26 9.95
N LYS A 7 30.44 26.87 9.18
CA LYS A 7 29.99 26.34 7.88
C LYS A 7 31.12 26.47 6.86
N ILE A 8 31.68 25.36 6.40
CA ILE A 8 32.79 25.33 5.44
C ILE A 8 32.33 25.20 3.97
N ALA A 9 31.10 24.72 3.75
CA ALA A 9 30.54 24.53 2.43
C ALA A 9 29.01 24.50 2.47
N GLU A 10 28.39 24.75 1.33
CA GLU A 10 26.95 24.55 1.12
C GLU A 10 26.75 23.41 0.14
N GLN A 11 25.96 22.41 0.54
CA GLN A 11 25.57 21.32 -0.34
C GLN A 11 24.31 21.72 -1.09
N LYS A 12 24.35 21.60 -2.42
CA LYS A 12 23.17 21.75 -3.27
C LYS A 12 22.69 20.37 -3.68
N ALA A 13 21.38 20.15 -3.60
CA ALA A 13 20.78 18.94 -4.16
C ALA A 13 20.94 18.96 -5.68
N VAL A 14 21.50 17.88 -6.24
CA VAL A 14 21.77 17.74 -7.69
C VAL A 14 20.94 16.64 -8.35
N SER A 15 20.21 15.86 -7.55
CA SER A 15 19.38 14.76 -8.03
C SER A 15 18.30 14.40 -7.03
N TYR A 16 17.22 13.80 -7.51
CA TYR A 16 16.27 13.07 -6.67
C TYR A 16 15.89 11.73 -7.31
N GLY A 17 15.36 10.83 -6.50
CA GLY A 17 14.66 9.67 -7.01
C GLY A 17 13.73 9.06 -5.97
N TYR A 18 12.66 8.45 -6.43
CA TYR A 18 11.65 7.82 -5.57
C TYR A 18 10.88 6.72 -6.32
N THR A 19 10.20 5.87 -5.55
CA THR A 19 9.25 4.87 -6.03
C THR A 19 7.94 5.02 -5.27
N ILE A 20 6.82 4.77 -5.93
CA ILE A 20 5.50 4.75 -5.30
C ILE A 20 5.08 3.30 -5.09
N HIS A 21 4.78 2.95 -3.84
CA HIS A 21 4.27 1.65 -3.45
C HIS A 21 2.81 1.78 -3.02
N CYS A 22 1.93 1.08 -3.72
CA CYS A 22 0.51 1.05 -3.41
C CYS A 22 0.18 -0.15 -2.51
N SER A 23 -0.91 -0.04 -1.74
CA SER A 23 -1.34 -1.08 -0.79
C SER A 23 -1.88 -2.35 -1.46
N ASP A 24 -2.20 -2.27 -2.76
CA ASP A 24 -2.53 -3.40 -3.63
C ASP A 24 -1.29 -4.22 -4.05
N GLY A 25 -0.09 -3.81 -3.63
CA GLY A 25 1.17 -4.45 -3.98
C GLY A 25 1.74 -3.98 -5.31
N THR A 26 1.07 -3.07 -6.02
CA THR A 26 1.63 -2.46 -7.22
C THR A 26 2.73 -1.46 -6.85
N THR A 27 3.78 -1.42 -7.66
CA THR A 27 4.89 -0.49 -7.51
C THR A 27 5.09 0.21 -8.84
N GLN A 28 5.10 1.53 -8.83
CA GLN A 28 5.36 2.32 -10.03
C GLN A 28 6.85 2.29 -10.37
N LYS A 29 7.17 2.53 -11.65
CA LYS A 29 8.56 2.62 -12.10
C LYS A 29 9.30 3.71 -11.30
N PRO A 30 10.57 3.50 -10.93
CA PRO A 30 11.35 4.53 -10.25
C PRO A 30 11.43 5.80 -11.08
N VAL A 31 11.17 6.95 -10.43
CA VAL A 31 11.44 8.27 -10.98
C VAL A 31 12.84 8.67 -10.54
N ILE A 32 13.69 9.08 -11.48
CA ILE A 32 15.05 9.56 -11.20
C ILE A 32 15.29 10.79 -12.07
N ASN A 33 15.69 11.90 -11.45
CA ASN A 33 16.08 13.11 -12.15
C ASN A 33 17.46 13.57 -11.65
N ARG A 34 18.36 13.85 -12.59
CA ARG A 34 19.75 14.30 -12.35
C ARG A 34 20.13 15.52 -13.18
N GLU A 35 19.22 16.04 -14.00
CA GLU A 35 19.52 16.99 -15.08
C GLU A 35 18.82 18.34 -14.90
N SER A 36 18.05 18.52 -13.82
CA SER A 36 17.30 19.76 -13.58
C SER A 36 18.14 20.88 -12.96
N GLU A 37 17.87 22.11 -13.38
CA GLU A 37 18.36 23.34 -12.74
C GLU A 37 17.75 23.57 -11.35
N ASN A 38 16.53 23.07 -11.11
CA ASN A 38 15.83 23.21 -9.83
C ASN A 38 15.20 21.87 -9.38
N ILE A 39 16.08 20.97 -8.94
CA ILE A 39 15.78 19.63 -8.43
C ILE A 39 14.63 19.60 -7.41
N ILE A 40 14.54 20.60 -6.52
CA ILE A 40 13.50 20.61 -5.49
C ILE A 40 12.14 20.96 -6.08
N LYS A 41 12.08 21.95 -6.99
CA LYS A 41 10.84 22.32 -7.66
C LYS A 41 10.30 21.14 -8.47
N ASP A 42 11.14 20.53 -9.29
CA ASP A 42 10.75 19.39 -10.13
C ASP A 42 10.30 18.19 -9.30
N LEU A 43 10.95 17.92 -8.16
CA LEU A 43 10.49 16.88 -7.24
C LEU A 43 9.07 17.17 -6.74
N MET A 44 8.78 18.42 -6.35
CA MET A 44 7.47 18.80 -5.84
C MET A 44 6.39 18.77 -6.93
N GLU A 45 6.73 19.10 -8.17
CA GLU A 45 5.81 19.04 -9.32
C GLU A 45 5.49 17.58 -9.67
N ASN A 46 6.50 16.73 -9.81
CA ASN A 46 6.28 15.30 -10.10
C ASN A 46 5.48 14.60 -9.00
N LEU A 47 5.76 14.89 -7.71
CA LEU A 47 4.97 14.32 -6.61
C LEU A 47 3.50 14.77 -6.62
N LYS A 48 3.19 15.98 -7.11
CA LYS A 48 1.81 16.44 -7.25
C LYS A 48 1.09 15.72 -8.40
N GLU A 49 1.74 15.59 -9.55
CA GLU A 49 1.19 14.85 -10.68
C GLU A 49 0.92 13.38 -10.32
N ASP A 50 1.88 12.74 -9.64
CA ASP A 50 1.71 11.38 -9.14
C ASP A 50 0.57 11.28 -8.11
N LEU A 51 0.42 12.27 -7.23
CA LEU A 51 -0.69 12.33 -6.28
C LEU A 51 -2.03 12.40 -7.02
N ASP A 52 -2.15 13.24 -8.06
CA ASP A 52 -3.38 13.35 -8.84
C ASP A 52 -3.74 12.03 -9.53
N VAL A 53 -2.76 11.33 -10.11
CA VAL A 53 -2.97 9.99 -10.70
C VAL A 53 -3.39 8.96 -9.65
N VAL A 54 -2.80 9.02 -8.46
CA VAL A 54 -3.18 8.12 -7.35
C VAL A 54 -4.59 8.44 -6.86
N LEU A 55 -4.93 9.71 -6.71
CA LEU A 55 -6.26 10.15 -6.28
C LEU A 55 -7.34 9.80 -7.30
N ASP A 56 -7.07 9.96 -8.59
CA ASP A 56 -7.98 9.56 -9.68
C ASP A 56 -8.29 8.05 -9.63
N LYS A 57 -7.26 7.21 -9.47
CA LYS A 57 -7.44 5.76 -9.27
C LYS A 57 -8.23 5.41 -8.00
N LEU A 58 -8.17 6.27 -6.99
CA LEU A 58 -8.90 6.11 -5.74
C LEU A 58 -10.29 6.78 -5.78
N CYS A 59 -10.67 7.47 -6.85
CA CYS A 59 -11.79 8.39 -6.85
C CYS A 59 -13.18 7.73 -6.86
N ASP A 60 -13.27 6.41 -7.03
CA ASP A 60 -14.50 5.66 -6.81
C ASP A 60 -14.20 4.23 -6.33
N PRO A 61 -13.81 4.06 -5.06
CA PRO A 61 -13.55 2.72 -4.56
C PRO A 61 -14.89 2.03 -4.43
N LEU A 62 -15.16 1.06 -5.32
CA LEU A 62 -16.26 0.12 -5.14
C LEU A 62 -16.25 -0.34 -3.67
N PRO A 63 -17.32 -0.08 -2.90
CA PRO A 63 -17.31 -0.40 -1.49
C PRO A 63 -17.22 -1.92 -1.34
N CYS A 64 -16.46 -2.36 -0.33
CA CYS A 64 -16.45 -3.78 0.06
C CYS A 64 -17.89 -4.26 0.30
N GLU A 65 -18.18 -5.49 -0.12
CA GLU A 65 -19.47 -6.13 0.10
C GLU A 65 -19.88 -5.97 1.58
N LYS A 66 -21.09 -5.47 1.78
CA LYS A 66 -21.62 -5.27 3.12
C LYS A 66 -21.69 -6.62 3.82
N MET A 67 -21.02 -6.72 4.96
CA MET A 67 -21.04 -7.94 5.77
C MET A 67 -22.45 -8.19 6.32
N THR A 68 -23.20 -9.07 5.67
CA THR A 68 -24.50 -9.55 6.13
C THR A 68 -24.34 -10.45 7.36
N PRO A 69 -25.40 -10.69 8.16
CA PRO A 69 -25.33 -11.61 9.29
C PRO A 69 -24.80 -13.01 8.92
N LYS A 70 -25.11 -13.50 7.71
CA LYS A 70 -24.60 -14.77 7.18
C LYS A 70 -23.09 -14.73 6.97
N LEU A 71 -22.56 -13.67 6.34
CA LEU A 71 -21.12 -13.51 6.12
C LEU A 71 -20.37 -13.33 7.43
N TRP A 72 -20.95 -12.59 8.39
CA TRP A 72 -20.38 -12.48 9.73
C TRP A 72 -20.29 -13.83 10.44
N ARG A 73 -21.32 -14.67 10.32
CA ARG A 73 -21.29 -16.03 10.87
C ARG A 73 -20.20 -16.88 10.20
N GLN A 74 -20.07 -16.81 8.88
CA GLN A 74 -18.98 -17.48 8.16
C GLN A 74 -17.60 -17.02 8.64
N TYR A 75 -17.39 -15.71 8.77
CA TYR A 75 -16.15 -15.14 9.29
C TYR A 75 -15.84 -15.60 10.72
N GLN A 76 -16.84 -15.60 11.60
CA GLN A 76 -16.69 -16.00 13.01
C GLN A 76 -16.35 -17.49 13.12
N MET A 77 -17.04 -18.34 12.34
CA MET A 77 -16.87 -19.80 12.35
C MET A 77 -15.69 -20.30 11.51
N ALA A 78 -15.01 -19.45 10.74
CA ALA A 78 -13.88 -19.84 9.91
C ALA A 78 -12.75 -20.45 10.75
N SER A 79 -12.41 -21.70 10.45
CA SER A 79 -11.36 -22.46 11.13
C SER A 79 -10.04 -22.52 10.35
N LYS A 80 -10.06 -22.16 9.06
CA LYS A 80 -8.90 -22.15 8.15
C LYS A 80 -8.71 -20.79 7.49
N CYS A 81 -7.46 -20.43 7.27
CA CYS A 81 -7.06 -19.19 6.62
C CYS A 81 -7.37 -19.28 5.12
N TRP A 82 -8.04 -18.28 4.58
CA TRP A 82 -8.34 -18.21 3.13
C TRP A 82 -7.08 -18.13 2.26
N ILE A 83 -5.96 -17.63 2.82
CA ILE A 83 -4.72 -17.39 2.07
C ILE A 83 -3.79 -18.61 2.09
N CYS A 84 -3.48 -19.13 3.29
CA CYS A 84 -2.52 -20.24 3.45
C CYS A 84 -3.17 -21.58 3.85
N GLU A 85 -4.49 -21.64 4.01
CA GLU A 85 -5.27 -22.83 4.39
C GLU A 85 -4.95 -23.43 5.79
N GLU A 86 -3.95 -22.90 6.48
CA GLU A 86 -3.62 -23.27 7.85
C GLU A 86 -4.71 -22.86 8.85
N LYS A 87 -4.69 -23.47 10.04
CA LYS A 87 -5.69 -23.22 11.08
C LYS A 87 -5.68 -21.75 11.53
N LEU A 88 -6.87 -21.15 11.61
CA LEU A 88 -7.08 -19.79 12.12
C LEU A 88 -7.13 -19.71 13.65
N HIS A 89 -7.13 -20.83 14.36
CA HIS A 89 -7.23 -20.81 15.83
C HIS A 89 -6.11 -20.00 16.49
N GLU A 90 -4.89 -20.02 15.91
CA GLU A 90 -3.74 -19.21 16.34
C GLU A 90 -3.94 -17.71 16.06
N ALA A 91 -4.87 -17.35 15.18
CA ALA A 91 -5.12 -15.96 14.84
C ALA A 91 -5.78 -15.21 16.00
N GLY A 92 -6.59 -15.85 16.85
CA GLY A 92 -7.32 -15.17 17.94
C GLY A 92 -7.96 -13.85 17.49
N TYR A 93 -7.43 -12.73 17.99
CA TYR A 93 -7.81 -11.34 17.63
C TYR A 93 -7.19 -10.79 16.34
N ASN A 94 -6.12 -11.41 15.82
CA ASN A 94 -5.41 -11.06 14.59
C ASN A 94 -6.05 -11.65 13.32
N LYS A 95 -7.30 -12.14 13.43
CA LYS A 95 -8.10 -12.57 12.28
C LYS A 95 -8.59 -11.34 11.52
N ILE A 96 -8.45 -11.35 10.19
CA ILE A 96 -8.89 -10.27 9.31
C ILE A 96 -9.88 -10.78 8.27
N ARG A 97 -10.71 -9.88 7.73
CA ARG A 97 -11.58 -10.15 6.58
C ARG A 97 -10.79 -9.93 5.30
N VAL A 98 -10.87 -10.88 4.38
CA VAL A 98 -10.28 -10.78 3.04
C VAL A 98 -11.39 -10.52 2.05
N PHE A 99 -11.20 -9.49 1.23
CA PHE A 99 -12.09 -9.15 0.14
C PHE A 99 -11.37 -9.32 -1.19
N ASP A 100 -12.12 -9.65 -2.21
CA ASP A 100 -11.65 -9.65 -3.58
C ASP A 100 -11.32 -8.20 -4.00
N PRO A 101 -10.11 -7.92 -4.51
CA PRO A 101 -9.70 -6.56 -4.86
C PRO A 101 -10.47 -5.98 -6.05
N GLU A 102 -10.97 -6.82 -6.96
CA GLU A 102 -11.71 -6.42 -8.15
C GLU A 102 -13.21 -6.39 -7.88
N THR A 103 -13.78 -7.52 -7.43
CA THR A 103 -15.23 -7.65 -7.24
C THR A 103 -15.72 -7.11 -5.90
N LYS A 104 -14.79 -6.81 -4.96
CA LYS A 104 -15.07 -6.33 -3.60
C LYS A 104 -15.89 -7.30 -2.73
N LYS A 105 -16.09 -8.54 -3.19
CA LYS A 105 -16.81 -9.59 -2.46
C LYS A 105 -16.00 -10.15 -1.31
N TYR A 106 -16.68 -10.56 -0.25
CA TYR A 106 -16.04 -11.23 0.87
C TYR A 106 -15.55 -12.62 0.44
N LEU A 107 -14.25 -12.87 0.59
CA LEU A 107 -13.63 -14.15 0.23
C LEU A 107 -13.49 -15.08 1.44
N GLY A 108 -13.14 -14.54 2.61
CA GLY A 108 -12.93 -15.37 3.79
C GLY A 108 -12.16 -14.69 4.90
N ALA A 109 -11.83 -15.46 5.93
CA ALA A 109 -11.02 -15.01 7.05
C ALA A 109 -9.56 -15.40 6.87
N SER A 110 -8.62 -14.56 7.30
CA SER A 110 -7.18 -14.83 7.19
C SER A 110 -6.44 -14.43 8.45
N HIS A 111 -5.26 -15.00 8.68
CA HIS A 111 -4.29 -14.42 9.60
C HIS A 111 -3.87 -13.05 9.08
N ARG A 112 -3.69 -12.07 9.98
CA ARG A 112 -3.11 -10.77 9.63
C ARG A 112 -1.73 -10.90 8.96
N LYS A 113 -0.89 -11.84 9.43
CA LYS A 113 0.44 -12.11 8.86
C LYS A 113 0.42 -12.63 7.42
N CYS A 114 -0.73 -13.08 6.93
CA CYS A 114 -0.90 -13.60 5.57
C CYS A 114 -1.43 -12.52 4.60
N HIS A 115 -1.84 -11.36 5.12
CA HIS A 115 -2.26 -10.23 4.31
C HIS A 115 -1.13 -9.80 3.35
N GLY A 116 -1.45 -9.61 2.07
CA GLY A 116 -0.49 -9.22 1.03
C GLY A 116 0.46 -10.32 0.56
N LYS A 117 0.37 -11.57 1.08
CA LYS A 117 1.25 -12.68 0.65
C LYS A 117 0.75 -13.47 -0.56
N LYS A 118 -0.54 -13.39 -0.86
CA LYS A 118 -1.06 -13.91 -2.12
C LYS A 118 -0.88 -12.81 -3.17
N PRO A 119 -0.16 -13.06 -4.28
CA PRO A 119 -0.26 -12.15 -5.42
C PRO A 119 -1.76 -12.07 -5.73
N MET A 120 -2.31 -10.87 -5.58
CA MET A 120 -3.72 -10.64 -5.86
C MET A 120 -3.99 -11.19 -7.25
N ILE A 121 -5.11 -11.92 -7.39
CA ILE A 121 -5.55 -12.56 -8.63
C ILE A 121 -5.21 -11.62 -9.79
N GLN A 122 -4.22 -12.00 -10.60
CA GLN A 122 -3.92 -11.31 -11.84
C GLN A 122 -5.17 -11.48 -12.70
N GLY A 123 -6.02 -10.47 -12.73
CA GLY A 123 -7.02 -10.30 -13.77
C GLY A 123 -6.26 -10.27 -15.09
N TYR A 124 -6.62 -11.18 -15.99
CA TYR A 124 -6.15 -11.22 -17.37
C TYR A 124 -6.69 -10.03 -18.16
#